data_AF-A0A699ZQC3-F1
#
_entry.id   AF-A0A699ZQC3-F1
#
_cell.length_a   1.000
_cell.length_b   1.000
_cell.length_c   1.000
_cell.angle_alpha   90.00
_cell.angle_beta   90.00
_cell.angle_gamma   90.00
#
_symmetry.space_group_name_H-M   'P 1'
#
loop_
_entity.id
_entity.type
_entity.pdbx_description
1 polymer ?
#
loop_
_entity_poly.entity_id
_entity_poly.type
_entity_poly.pdbx_seq_one_letter_code
_entity_poly.pdbx_strand_id
1 'polypeptide(L)'
;MADEKAATLRQCIKCQGAVSHAPAPSMGCAAGWATATMTPGYVTAQQGVSCNEPLKRPCTNRFRDEGLEAVGHIDEEGRDLDPLADGFTESRCIGICDATIAACYCDGPRFGRVNPPKGSPPATPPLRRGRPLGNHLCQPSDDGKGNALPWGQVPWDDLYGPEGWCMADDPKFTCPCMY
;
A
#
# COMPACT_ATOMS: atom_id res chain seq x y z
N MET A 1 -5.93 25.50 -18.94
CA MET A 1 -6.21 24.07 -18.70
C MET A 1 -5.41 23.45 -17.54
N ALA A 2 -4.33 24.06 -17.04
CA ALA A 2 -3.62 23.57 -15.84
C ALA A 2 -4.29 23.97 -14.51
N ASP A 3 -5.00 25.10 -14.46
CA ASP A 3 -5.62 25.63 -13.22
C ASP A 3 -6.82 24.83 -12.71
N GLU A 4 -7.56 24.19 -13.61
CA GLU A 4 -8.82 23.53 -13.25
C GLU A 4 -8.60 22.24 -12.43
N LYS A 5 -7.50 21.52 -12.72
CA LYS A 5 -7.12 20.28 -11.99
C LYS A 5 -6.66 20.56 -10.57
N ALA A 6 -5.99 21.68 -10.33
CA ALA A 6 -5.50 22.05 -8.99
C ALA A 6 -6.65 22.46 -8.03
N ALA A 7 -7.72 23.03 -8.57
CA ALA A 7 -8.90 23.40 -7.80
C ALA A 7 -9.70 22.17 -7.31
N THR A 8 -9.78 21.10 -8.11
CA THR A 8 -10.62 19.93 -7.81
C THR A 8 -10.05 19.05 -6.68
N LEU A 9 -8.73 18.92 -6.56
CA LEU A 9 -8.12 18.14 -5.46
C LEU A 9 -8.38 18.78 -4.08
N ARG A 10 -8.49 20.12 -4.02
CA ARG A 10 -8.88 20.84 -2.80
C ARG A 10 -10.31 20.51 -2.35
N GLN A 11 -11.15 19.99 -3.24
CA GLN A 11 -12.55 19.71 -2.96
C GLN A 11 -12.74 18.37 -2.23
N CYS A 12 -11.99 17.32 -2.57
CA CYS A 12 -12.04 16.05 -1.83
C CYS A 12 -11.42 16.15 -0.43
N ILE A 13 -10.35 16.94 -0.24
CA ILE A 13 -9.73 17.16 1.09
C ILE A 13 -10.72 17.85 2.06
N LYS A 14 -11.69 18.63 1.56
CA LYS A 14 -12.71 19.29 2.38
C LYS A 14 -13.87 18.37 2.82
N CYS A 15 -14.10 17.20 2.23
CA CYS A 15 -15.25 16.36 2.61
C CYS A 15 -15.13 15.68 4.00
N GLN A 16 -14.01 15.82 4.73
CA GLN A 16 -13.68 14.97 5.88
C GLN A 16 -14.14 15.44 7.27
N GLY A 17 -15.09 16.39 7.40
CA GLY A 17 -15.55 16.81 8.73
C GLY A 17 -16.83 17.63 8.83
N ALA A 18 -17.95 17.08 8.36
CA ALA A 18 -19.28 17.55 8.74
C ALA A 18 -20.11 16.40 9.30
N VAL A 19 -20.25 16.35 10.64
CA VAL A 19 -21.25 15.51 11.33
C VAL A 19 -22.32 16.42 11.92
N SER A 20 -23.50 16.49 11.30
CA SER A 20 -24.72 16.97 11.96
C SER A 20 -25.96 16.41 11.27
N HIS A 21 -26.90 15.98 12.10
CA HIS A 21 -28.07 15.18 11.76
C HIS A 21 -29.22 16.06 11.20
N ALA A 22 -29.46 16.03 9.89
CA ALA A 22 -30.77 16.31 9.25
C ALA A 22 -30.70 15.98 7.74
N PRO A 23 -31.79 15.50 7.11
CA PRO A 23 -31.78 15.13 5.70
C PRO A 23 -32.18 16.31 4.82
N ALA A 24 -31.27 16.78 3.96
CA ALA A 24 -31.56 17.71 2.86
C ALA A 24 -30.50 17.58 1.74
N PRO A 25 -30.82 17.98 0.49
CA PRO A 25 -30.51 17.21 -0.71
C PRO A 25 -29.12 17.49 -1.31
N SER A 26 -28.67 16.52 -2.09
CA SER A 26 -27.52 16.51 -3.00
C SER A 26 -27.04 17.89 -3.48
N MET A 27 -25.89 18.35 -2.98
CA MET A 27 -24.78 18.99 -3.70
C MET A 27 -23.81 19.64 -2.71
N GLY A 28 -22.52 19.34 -2.86
CA GLY A 28 -21.43 20.15 -2.33
C GLY A 28 -20.87 19.70 -0.98
N CYS A 29 -19.78 18.92 -1.02
CA CYS A 29 -18.88 18.76 0.12
C CYS A 29 -18.32 20.11 0.58
N ALA A 30 -18.62 20.48 1.82
CA ALA A 30 -18.00 21.59 2.54
C ALA A 30 -17.28 21.10 3.80
N ALA A 31 -16.17 21.78 4.07
CA ALA A 31 -15.05 21.52 4.97
C ALA A 31 -15.35 21.19 6.44
N GLY A 32 -14.57 20.25 6.98
CA GLY A 32 -14.17 20.22 8.38
C GLY A 32 -13.13 19.14 8.63
N TRP A 33 -12.42 19.20 9.74
CA TRP A 33 -11.29 18.35 10.04
C TRP A 33 -11.77 16.95 10.41
N ALA A 34 -10.96 15.95 10.05
CA ALA A 34 -11.09 14.54 10.40
C ALA A 34 -12.05 14.28 11.58
N THR A 35 -13.31 14.03 11.25
CA THR A 35 -14.11 13.07 11.99
C THR A 35 -14.39 11.95 11.00
N ALA A 36 -13.31 11.20 10.71
CA ALA A 36 -13.49 9.77 10.59
C ALA A 36 -14.32 9.37 11.82
N THR A 37 -15.59 9.00 11.62
CA THR A 37 -16.16 8.03 12.53
C THR A 37 -15.15 6.90 12.56
N MET A 38 -14.42 6.82 13.67
CA MET A 38 -13.56 5.70 14.04
C MET A 38 -14.46 4.50 14.18
N THR A 39 -14.93 4.00 13.04
CA THR A 39 -15.30 2.62 12.89
C THR A 39 -13.94 1.94 12.75
N PRO A 40 -13.54 1.07 13.70
CA PRO A 40 -12.28 0.36 13.60
C PRO A 40 -12.31 -0.49 12.32
N GLY A 41 -11.67 0.00 11.26
CA GLY A 41 -11.66 -0.68 9.96
C GLY A 41 -11.64 0.27 8.78
N TYR A 42 -10.42 0.64 8.35
CA TYR A 42 -10.09 1.05 6.98
C TYR A 42 -10.97 2.11 6.30
N VAL A 43 -10.76 3.39 6.62
CA VAL A 43 -11.12 4.46 5.67
C VAL A 43 -9.97 4.58 4.67
N THR A 44 -10.16 4.06 3.46
CA THR A 44 -9.28 4.38 2.34
C THR A 44 -9.49 5.84 1.99
N ALA A 45 -8.44 6.66 2.01
CA ALA A 45 -8.54 7.99 1.42
C ALA A 45 -9.06 7.86 -0.02
N GLN A 46 -9.94 8.77 -0.45
CA GLN A 46 -10.49 8.80 -1.80
C GLN A 46 -9.94 10.05 -2.53
N GLN A 47 -9.83 9.96 -3.84
CA GLN A 47 -9.33 10.95 -4.78
C GLN A 47 -10.22 11.01 -6.03
N GLY A 48 -9.78 11.78 -7.03
CA GLY A 48 -10.51 11.97 -8.28
C GLY A 48 -11.61 13.02 -8.19
N VAL A 49 -12.12 13.47 -9.33
CA VAL A 49 -13.13 14.55 -9.42
C VAL A 49 -14.45 14.20 -8.73
N SER A 50 -14.73 12.89 -8.59
CA SER A 50 -15.93 12.36 -7.96
C SER A 50 -15.71 11.88 -6.51
N CYS A 51 -14.47 11.95 -6.00
CA CYS A 51 -14.06 11.39 -4.71
C CYS A 51 -14.46 9.92 -4.51
N ASN A 52 -14.60 9.16 -5.60
CA ASN A 52 -14.93 7.72 -5.58
C ASN A 52 -13.75 6.84 -6.00
N GLU A 53 -12.59 7.45 -6.30
CA GLU A 53 -11.39 6.72 -6.67
C GLU A 53 -10.53 6.51 -5.43
N PRO A 54 -10.13 5.28 -5.08
CA PRO A 54 -9.24 5.08 -3.95
C PRO A 54 -7.93 5.83 -4.15
N LEU A 55 -7.53 6.64 -3.18
CA LEU A 55 -6.20 7.24 -3.11
C LEU A 55 -5.22 6.11 -2.79
N LYS A 56 -4.64 5.55 -3.84
CA LYS A 56 -3.58 4.55 -3.71
C LYS A 56 -2.34 5.23 -3.15
N ARG A 57 -1.68 4.56 -2.21
CA ARG A 57 -0.31 4.81 -1.78
C ARG A 57 0.53 3.64 -2.29
N PRO A 58 0.68 3.49 -3.61
CA PRO A 58 1.34 2.34 -4.16
C PRO A 58 2.79 2.28 -3.67
N CYS A 59 3.27 1.07 -3.45
CA CYS A 59 4.69 0.81 -3.32
C CYS A 59 5.39 1.35 -4.57
N THR A 60 6.50 2.06 -4.36
CA THR A 60 7.20 2.79 -5.43
C THR A 60 8.70 2.62 -5.23
N ASN A 61 9.47 2.87 -6.28
CA ASN A 61 10.92 2.97 -6.23
C ASN A 61 11.41 4.42 -6.24
N ARG A 62 10.51 5.40 -6.34
CA ARG A 62 10.85 6.83 -6.35
C ARG A 62 9.76 7.72 -5.78
N PHE A 63 10.18 8.89 -5.32
CA PHE A 63 9.25 9.97 -5.01
C PHE A 63 8.64 10.55 -6.29
N ARG A 64 7.49 11.19 -6.15
CA ARG A 64 6.83 11.88 -7.25
C ARG A 64 7.47 13.26 -7.42
N ASP A 65 8.05 13.49 -8.59
CA ASP A 65 8.65 14.78 -8.92
C ASP A 65 7.62 15.80 -9.44
N GLU A 66 6.62 15.33 -10.21
CA GLU A 66 5.59 16.18 -10.83
C GLU A 66 4.22 15.46 -10.90
N GLY A 67 3.15 16.24 -11.09
CA GLY A 67 1.78 15.73 -11.27
C GLY A 67 1.03 15.41 -9.97
N LEU A 68 -0.23 14.98 -10.13
CA LEU A 68 -1.14 14.67 -9.01
C LEU A 68 -1.38 13.17 -8.81
N GLU A 69 -1.06 12.37 -9.82
CA GLU A 69 -1.22 10.92 -9.78
C GLU A 69 -0.20 10.27 -8.84
N ALA A 70 -0.57 9.17 -8.21
CA ALA A 70 0.36 8.38 -7.42
C ALA A 70 1.35 7.65 -8.36
N VAL A 71 2.64 7.70 -8.05
CA VAL A 71 3.66 6.91 -8.75
C VAL A 71 3.76 5.57 -8.06
N GLY A 72 3.38 4.50 -8.74
CA GLY A 72 3.55 3.12 -8.27
C GLY A 72 4.58 2.38 -9.11
N HIS A 73 5.19 1.36 -8.51
CA HIS A 73 6.12 0.45 -9.18
C HIS A 73 5.70 -1.01 -8.93
N ILE A 74 4.40 -1.29 -9.09
CA ILE A 74 3.81 -2.60 -8.81
C ILE A 74 2.85 -3.05 -9.91
N ASP A 75 2.70 -4.38 -10.07
CA ASP A 75 1.67 -4.99 -10.92
C ASP A 75 0.26 -4.93 -10.28
N GLU A 76 -0.73 -5.50 -10.96
CA GLU A 76 -2.12 -5.53 -10.47
C GLU A 76 -2.28 -6.37 -9.20
N GLU A 77 -1.38 -7.33 -9.00
CA GLU A 77 -1.32 -8.21 -7.83
C GLU A 77 -0.51 -7.59 -6.69
N GLY A 78 0.20 -6.48 -6.92
CA GLY A 78 0.98 -5.75 -5.94
C GLY A 78 2.46 -6.14 -5.86
N ARG A 79 3.01 -6.91 -6.81
CA ARG A 79 4.43 -7.26 -6.86
C ARG A 79 5.26 -6.16 -7.51
N ASP A 80 6.50 -5.95 -7.05
CA ASP A 80 7.45 -5.05 -7.71
C ASP A 80 7.62 -5.42 -9.19
N LEU A 81 7.49 -4.43 -10.08
CA LEU A 81 7.57 -4.66 -11.53
C LEU A 81 8.98 -5.06 -11.98
N ASP A 82 10.01 -4.50 -11.35
CA ASP A 82 11.42 -4.77 -11.65
C ASP A 82 12.29 -4.48 -10.42
N PRO A 83 12.55 -5.46 -9.55
CA PRO A 83 13.39 -5.32 -8.35
C PRO A 83 14.77 -4.70 -8.60
N LEU A 84 15.30 -4.85 -9.82
CA LEU A 84 16.62 -4.36 -10.21
C LEU A 84 16.59 -2.93 -10.75
N ALA A 85 15.41 -2.38 -11.03
CA ALA A 85 15.27 -0.99 -11.42
C ALA A 85 15.84 -0.06 -10.34
N ASP A 86 16.52 1.00 -10.79
CA ASP A 86 17.10 1.99 -9.90
C ASP A 86 16.04 2.68 -9.02
N GLY A 87 16.49 3.15 -7.87
CA GLY A 87 15.67 3.88 -6.91
C GLY A 87 15.13 3.02 -5.78
N PHE A 88 14.96 3.66 -4.63
CA PHE A 88 14.37 3.05 -3.45
C PHE A 88 13.58 4.08 -2.67
N THR A 89 12.40 3.67 -2.22
CA THR A 89 11.71 4.29 -1.10
C THR A 89 11.39 3.21 -0.09
N GLU A 90 11.19 3.57 1.18
CA GLU A 90 10.88 2.59 2.23
C GLU A 90 9.58 1.78 1.97
N SER A 91 8.72 2.27 1.07
CA SER A 91 7.53 1.57 0.62
C SER A 91 7.78 0.55 -0.50
N ARG A 92 8.99 0.41 -1.04
CA ARG A 92 9.30 -0.60 -2.06
C ARG A 92 9.12 -2.01 -1.47
N CYS A 93 8.62 -2.96 -2.26
CA CYS A 93 8.17 -4.24 -1.74
C CYS A 93 8.45 -5.41 -2.68
N ILE A 94 9.34 -6.33 -2.29
CA ILE A 94 9.55 -7.61 -3.04
C ILE A 94 8.39 -8.57 -2.92
N GLY A 95 7.64 -8.52 -1.83
CA GLY A 95 6.46 -9.36 -1.64
C GLY A 95 5.22 -8.79 -2.34
N ILE A 96 4.08 -8.86 -1.65
CA ILE A 96 2.82 -8.30 -2.11
C ILE A 96 2.56 -6.97 -1.40
N CYS A 97 2.54 -5.90 -2.18
CA CYS A 97 2.15 -4.57 -1.73
C CYS A 97 0.65 -4.44 -1.53
N ASP A 98 0.24 -4.01 -0.34
CA ASP A 98 -1.06 -3.41 -0.12
C ASP A 98 -1.01 -1.93 -0.51
N ALA A 99 -1.38 -1.64 -1.76
CA ALA A 99 -1.36 -0.29 -2.33
C ALA A 99 -2.33 0.69 -1.64
N THR A 100 -3.23 0.22 -0.77
CA THR A 100 -4.13 1.09 -0.01
C THR A 100 -3.42 1.69 1.19
N ILE A 101 -2.58 0.92 1.88
CA ILE A 101 -1.88 1.35 3.11
C ILE A 101 -0.36 1.45 2.95
N ALA A 102 0.17 1.24 1.74
CA ALA A 102 1.61 1.20 1.44
C ALA A 102 2.38 0.20 2.32
N ALA A 103 1.79 -0.97 2.58
CA ALA A 103 2.40 -2.00 3.42
C ALA A 103 2.85 -3.20 2.59
N CYS A 104 4.04 -3.71 2.87
CA CYS A 104 4.59 -4.89 2.24
C CYS A 104 4.31 -6.15 3.07
N TYR A 105 3.91 -7.22 2.40
CA TYR A 105 3.66 -8.52 2.99
C TYR A 105 4.39 -9.61 2.21
N CYS A 106 4.69 -10.73 2.84
CA CYS A 106 5.23 -11.91 2.16
C CYS A 106 4.40 -12.27 0.91
N ASP A 107 5.05 -12.79 -0.11
CA ASP A 107 4.40 -13.59 -1.15
C ASP A 107 4.47 -15.09 -0.79
N GLY A 108 3.76 -15.93 -1.54
CA GLY A 108 3.88 -17.38 -1.47
C GLY A 108 2.70 -18.11 -0.82
N PRO A 109 2.75 -19.45 -0.83
CA PRO A 109 1.56 -20.27 -0.57
C PRO A 109 1.15 -20.29 0.91
N ARG A 110 2.07 -20.10 1.87
CA ARG A 110 1.79 -20.41 3.29
C ARG A 110 1.58 -19.21 4.21
N PHE A 111 2.46 -18.21 4.16
CA PHE A 111 2.28 -16.95 4.89
C PHE A 111 2.27 -15.72 3.99
N GLY A 112 2.11 -15.94 2.69
CA GLY A 112 1.94 -14.85 1.73
C GLY A 112 0.62 -14.11 1.91
N ARG A 113 0.54 -12.88 1.41
CA ARG A 113 -0.72 -12.16 1.29
C ARG A 113 -1.53 -12.70 0.12
N VAL A 114 -2.85 -12.72 0.27
CA VAL A 114 -3.80 -12.98 -0.83
C VAL A 114 -4.77 -11.81 -0.88
N ASN A 115 -4.65 -11.01 -1.94
CA ASN A 115 -5.49 -9.84 -2.15
C ASN A 115 -6.98 -10.22 -2.28
N PRO A 116 -7.88 -9.25 -2.04
CA PRO A 116 -9.28 -9.41 -2.39
C PRO A 116 -9.44 -9.77 -3.88
N PRO A 117 -10.49 -10.52 -4.27
CA PRO A 117 -10.81 -10.75 -5.67
C PRO A 117 -10.91 -9.44 -6.47
N LYS A 118 -10.47 -9.44 -7.73
CA LYS A 118 -10.59 -8.27 -8.61
C LYS A 118 -12.06 -7.81 -8.70
N GLY A 119 -12.29 -6.50 -8.61
CA GLY A 119 -13.62 -5.90 -8.59
C GLY A 119 -14.31 -5.89 -7.22
N SER A 120 -13.67 -6.40 -6.17
CA SER A 120 -14.19 -6.24 -4.80
C SER A 120 -14.33 -4.75 -4.44
N PRO A 121 -15.33 -4.37 -3.62
CA PRO A 121 -15.49 -3.00 -3.15
C PRO A 121 -14.20 -2.43 -2.53
N PRO A 122 -13.99 -1.10 -2.57
CA PRO A 122 -12.92 -0.45 -1.81
C PRO A 122 -12.95 -0.87 -0.34
N ALA A 123 -11.77 -0.97 0.28
CA ALA A 123 -11.58 -1.43 1.66
C ALA A 123 -11.95 -2.91 1.94
N THR A 124 -12.26 -3.73 0.92
CA THR A 124 -12.46 -5.17 1.13
C THR A 124 -11.19 -5.78 1.73
N PRO A 125 -11.28 -6.51 2.85
CA PRO A 125 -10.12 -7.12 3.48
C PRO A 125 -9.50 -8.22 2.59
N PRO A 126 -8.18 -8.46 2.68
CA PRO A 126 -7.54 -9.53 1.94
C PRO A 126 -8.09 -10.88 2.39
N LEU A 127 -8.15 -11.85 1.46
CA LEU A 127 -8.48 -13.24 1.79
C LEU A 127 -7.49 -13.84 2.80
N ARG A 128 -6.24 -13.36 2.77
CA ARG A 128 -5.22 -13.63 3.76
C ARG A 128 -4.30 -12.41 3.89
N ARG A 129 -4.13 -11.90 5.11
CA ARG A 129 -3.27 -10.73 5.38
C ARG A 129 -1.82 -10.96 4.96
N GLY A 130 -1.28 -12.15 5.24
CA GLY A 130 0.14 -12.46 5.09
C GLY A 130 0.99 -11.95 6.26
N ARG A 131 2.23 -12.45 6.37
CA ARG A 131 3.23 -11.93 7.31
C ARG A 131 3.81 -10.61 6.78
N PRO A 132 4.02 -9.59 7.62
CA PRO A 132 4.57 -8.33 7.16
C PRO A 132 6.04 -8.47 6.76
N LEU A 133 6.42 -7.76 5.70
CA LEU A 133 7.80 -7.51 5.26
C LEU A 133 8.11 -6.02 5.41
N GLY A 134 7.88 -5.54 6.64
CA GLY A 134 7.99 -4.13 6.95
C GLY A 134 9.43 -3.69 7.18
N ASN A 135 9.74 -2.44 6.80
CA ASN A 135 11.02 -1.78 7.07
C ASN A 135 12.22 -2.39 6.31
N HIS A 136 13.34 -1.66 6.25
CA HIS A 136 14.59 -2.11 5.63
C HIS A 136 15.15 -3.41 6.26
N LEU A 137 14.76 -3.71 7.50
CA LEU A 137 15.13 -4.92 8.24
C LEU A 137 14.42 -6.20 7.77
N CYS A 138 13.51 -6.11 6.80
CA CYS A 138 12.79 -7.24 6.22
C CYS A 138 12.77 -7.20 4.69
N GLN A 139 13.65 -6.39 4.10
CA GLN A 139 13.83 -6.35 2.66
C GLN A 139 14.97 -7.29 2.27
N PRO A 140 14.76 -8.17 1.28
CA PRO A 140 15.79 -9.12 0.89
C PRO A 140 16.95 -8.39 0.22
N SER A 141 18.19 -8.79 0.53
CA SER A 141 19.43 -8.27 -0.04
C SER A 141 19.69 -8.78 -1.46
N ASP A 142 18.90 -9.72 -1.95
CA ASP A 142 18.99 -10.29 -3.29
C ASP A 142 17.59 -10.71 -3.79
N ASP A 143 17.47 -11.02 -5.08
CA ASP A 143 16.21 -11.38 -5.72
C ASP A 143 15.88 -12.89 -5.69
N GLY A 144 16.64 -13.68 -4.93
CA GLY A 144 16.55 -15.14 -4.91
C GLY A 144 17.13 -15.82 -6.15
N LYS A 145 17.67 -15.05 -7.11
CA LYS A 145 18.34 -15.55 -8.33
C LYS A 145 19.82 -15.19 -8.34
N GLY A 146 20.33 -14.64 -7.24
CA GLY A 146 21.72 -14.23 -7.08
C GLY A 146 22.01 -12.79 -7.53
N ASN A 147 21.01 -11.99 -7.91
CA ASN A 147 21.21 -10.57 -8.17
C ASN A 147 21.04 -9.79 -6.86
N ALA A 148 22.05 -8.99 -6.51
CA ALA A 148 21.99 -8.16 -5.32
C ALA A 148 20.97 -7.03 -5.47
N LEU A 149 20.20 -6.80 -4.41
CA LEU A 149 19.30 -5.67 -4.26
C LEU A 149 19.97 -4.64 -3.34
N PRO A 150 20.43 -3.49 -3.85
CA PRO A 150 21.30 -2.57 -3.11
C PRO A 150 20.63 -1.89 -1.90
N TRP A 151 19.34 -2.10 -1.72
CA TRP A 151 18.50 -1.49 -0.70
C TRP A 151 18.00 -2.50 0.35
N GLY A 152 18.20 -3.79 0.13
CA GLY A 152 17.85 -4.84 1.09
C GLY A 152 18.99 -5.22 2.02
N GLN A 153 18.66 -5.87 3.13
CA GLN A 153 19.64 -6.22 4.18
C GLN A 153 19.54 -7.67 4.65
N VAL A 154 18.45 -8.37 4.32
CA VAL A 154 18.18 -9.72 4.80
C VAL A 154 18.48 -10.73 3.69
N PRO A 155 19.25 -11.79 3.91
CA PRO A 155 19.41 -12.84 2.91
C PRO A 155 18.07 -13.39 2.43
N TRP A 156 17.94 -13.69 1.14
CA TRP A 156 16.69 -14.24 0.60
C TRP A 156 16.22 -15.49 1.35
N ASP A 157 17.13 -16.40 1.69
CA ASP A 157 16.81 -17.65 2.37
C ASP A 157 16.23 -17.46 3.77
N ASP A 158 16.59 -16.37 4.47
CA ASP A 158 16.03 -16.06 5.79
C ASP A 158 14.56 -15.60 5.69
N LEU A 159 14.14 -15.09 4.52
CA LEU A 159 12.75 -14.71 4.27
C LEU A 159 11.98 -15.82 3.56
N TYR A 160 12.48 -16.33 2.44
CA TYR A 160 11.76 -17.23 1.53
C TYR A 160 12.33 -18.65 1.46
N GLY A 161 13.39 -18.95 2.21
CA GLY A 161 13.90 -20.31 2.36
C GLY A 161 12.95 -21.22 3.15
N PRO A 162 13.21 -22.54 3.23
CA PRO A 162 12.33 -23.50 3.90
C PRO A 162 12.05 -23.19 5.38
N GLU A 163 13.02 -22.60 6.07
CA GLU A 163 12.93 -22.16 7.47
C GLU A 163 12.74 -20.64 7.59
N GLY A 164 12.45 -19.98 6.47
CA GLY A 164 12.38 -18.52 6.36
C GLY A 164 11.05 -17.94 6.84
N TRP A 165 11.08 -16.64 7.13
CA TRP A 165 9.96 -15.87 7.68
C TRP A 165 8.63 -16.03 6.91
N CYS A 166 8.66 -16.13 5.59
CA CYS A 166 7.47 -16.23 4.75
C CYS A 166 6.97 -17.67 4.54
N MET A 167 7.74 -18.68 4.95
CA MET A 167 7.49 -20.09 4.61
C MET A 167 7.29 -21.00 5.82
N ALA A 168 7.96 -20.75 6.94
CA ALA A 168 7.94 -21.64 8.11
C ALA A 168 6.95 -21.20 9.20
N ASP A 169 6.30 -22.13 9.89
CA ASP A 169 5.44 -21.78 11.03
C ASP A 169 6.26 -21.15 12.16
N ASP A 170 7.43 -21.73 12.44
CA ASP A 170 8.43 -21.28 13.40
C ASP A 170 9.74 -20.95 12.66
N PRO A 171 9.87 -19.72 12.12
CA PRO A 171 11.00 -19.34 11.29
C PRO A 171 12.24 -19.04 12.14
N LYS A 172 13.42 -19.36 11.60
CA LYS A 172 14.70 -19.03 12.27
C LYS A 172 14.96 -17.53 12.34
N PHE A 173 14.55 -16.83 11.29
CA PHE A 173 14.60 -15.38 11.21
C PHE A 173 13.20 -14.80 11.41
N THR A 174 13.09 -13.80 12.29
CA THR A 174 11.84 -13.11 12.54
C THR A 174 11.96 -11.65 12.18
N CYS A 175 11.08 -11.21 11.28
CA CYS A 175 10.86 -9.80 11.05
C CYS A 175 10.27 -9.14 12.31
N PRO A 176 10.81 -8.00 12.77
CA PRO A 176 10.21 -7.28 13.88
C PRO A 176 8.80 -6.83 13.50
N CYS A 177 7.89 -6.82 14.48
CA CYS A 177 6.58 -6.24 14.31
C CYS A 177 6.73 -4.76 13.93
N MET A 178 6.08 -4.34 12.85
CA MET A 178 5.80 -2.93 12.62
C MET A 178 4.52 -2.58 13.39
N TYR A 179 4.62 -1.47 14.13
CA TYR A 179 3.71 -0.87 15.11
C TYR A 179 2.23 -1.19 14.97
#